data_AF-A0AA38UFQ1-F1
#
_entry.id   AF-A0AA38UFQ1-F1
#
_cell.length_a   1.000
_cell.length_b   1.000
_cell.length_c   1.000
_cell.angle_alpha   90.00
_cell.angle_beta   90.00
_cell.angle_gamma   90.00
#
_symmetry.space_group_name_H-M   'P 1'
#
loop_
_entity.id
_entity.type
_entity.pdbx_description
1 polymer ?
#
loop_
_entity_poly.entity_id
_entity_poly.type
_entity_poly.pdbx_seq_one_letter_code
_entity_poly.pdbx_strand_id
1 'polypeptide(L)'
;MSPDEQELLSSSAEVLFFNIVNSIVTITGYGAFVLGTTIAISSLLRRYPLRHSLSGRGLLVCLIVIFIFFTWHICYFGGLALTDFHYAFARILPGGLVAQIQSANNHTTAWRYVAEAWIPTIIALLDDCIIVWRAWILFQQDKFVRLSLMALMMANIGVNVADCIWSDIELQLEMTRFTTLDWLSFALTLAVNLYATILIALKAWHHHRFMKDALLYKKTRAQHILLLLVESGAIYCTIQTVYEVLLLLEIYTTVDTSFIRNTSITMSVYVLVAACYPVAVMILAYNDISPVAQIETFNFQVMLNSHSDAQTAVRRGRDRTGAAAI
;
A
#
# COMPACT_ATOMS: atom_id res chain seq x y z
N MET A 1 -28.30 -2.89 -39.83
CA MET A 1 -27.79 -2.24 -38.61
C MET A 1 -28.30 -0.82 -38.61
N SER A 2 -29.08 -0.44 -37.60
CA SER A 2 -29.47 0.96 -37.42
C SER A 2 -28.26 1.80 -36.99
N PRO A 3 -28.29 3.14 -37.14
CA PRO A 3 -27.27 4.02 -36.58
C PRO A 3 -27.07 3.80 -35.08
N ASP A 4 -28.16 3.59 -34.33
CA ASP A 4 -28.13 3.33 -32.89
C ASP A 4 -27.39 2.03 -32.56
N GLU A 5 -27.58 0.98 -33.36
CA GLU A 5 -26.84 -0.29 -33.20
C GLU A 5 -25.35 -0.12 -33.51
N GLN A 6 -24.99 0.77 -34.45
CA GLN A 6 -23.59 1.06 -34.77
C GLN A 6 -22.90 1.84 -33.66
N GLU A 7 -23.58 2.83 -33.07
CA GLU A 7 -23.08 3.58 -31.93
C GLU A 7 -22.91 2.69 -30.69
N LEU A 8 -23.90 1.82 -30.43
CA LEU A 8 -23.83 0.85 -29.34
C LEU A 8 -22.69 -0.16 -29.55
N LEU A 9 -22.51 -0.67 -30.76
CA LEU A 9 -21.40 -1.57 -31.09
C LEU A 9 -20.04 -0.89 -30.89
N SER A 10 -19.91 0.36 -31.34
CA SER A 10 -18.67 1.13 -31.22
C SER A 10 -18.34 1.40 -29.74
N SER A 11 -19.31 1.83 -28.94
CA SER A 11 -19.10 2.11 -27.52
C SER A 11 -18.73 0.85 -26.73
N SER A 12 -19.40 -0.29 -26.99
CA SER A 12 -19.03 -1.57 -26.36
C SER A 12 -17.66 -2.07 -26.79
N ALA A 13 -17.30 -1.91 -28.07
CA ALA A 13 -15.97 -2.28 -28.56
C ALA A 13 -14.86 -1.43 -27.92
N GLU A 14 -15.10 -0.13 -27.71
CA GLU A 14 -14.17 0.73 -26.97
C GLU A 14 -13.98 0.26 -25.54
N VAL A 15 -15.07 -0.01 -24.80
CA VAL A 15 -14.98 -0.50 -23.41
C VAL A 15 -14.16 -1.78 -23.34
N LEU A 16 -14.44 -2.75 -24.22
CA LEU A 16 -13.70 -4.00 -24.29
C LEU A 16 -12.21 -3.76 -24.59
N PHE A 17 -11.89 -2.87 -25.54
CA PHE A 17 -10.51 -2.53 -25.88
C PHE A 17 -9.74 -2.02 -24.67
N PHE A 18 -10.31 -1.07 -23.91
CA PHE A 18 -9.67 -0.54 -22.71
C PHE A 18 -9.57 -1.58 -21.58
N ASN A 19 -10.58 -2.44 -21.40
CA ASN A 19 -10.50 -3.56 -20.46
C ASN A 19 -9.35 -4.52 -20.80
N ILE A 20 -9.13 -4.81 -22.08
CA ILE A 20 -8.02 -5.64 -22.55
C ILE A 20 -6.67 -4.95 -22.29
N VAL A 21 -6.54 -3.66 -22.63
CA VAL A 21 -5.32 -2.89 -22.37
C VAL A 21 -4.99 -2.91 -20.88
N ASN A 22 -5.98 -2.64 -20.03
CA ASN A 22 -5.79 -2.66 -18.59
C ASN A 22 -5.40 -4.06 -18.07
N SER A 23 -6.02 -5.11 -18.60
CA SER A 23 -5.67 -6.50 -18.28
C SER A 23 -4.22 -6.81 -18.64
N ILE A 24 -3.74 -6.37 -19.82
CA ILE A 24 -2.36 -6.58 -20.26
C ILE A 24 -1.38 -5.90 -19.31
N VAL A 25 -1.63 -4.64 -18.96
CA VAL A 25 -0.79 -3.87 -18.02
C VAL A 25 -0.71 -4.59 -16.67
N THR A 26 -1.86 -4.99 -16.14
CA THR A 26 -1.97 -5.60 -14.81
C THR A 26 -1.35 -6.99 -14.76
N ILE A 27 -1.57 -7.83 -15.78
CA ILE A 27 -0.97 -9.18 -15.87
C ILE A 27 0.55 -9.10 -16.05
N THR A 28 1.04 -8.16 -16.87
CA THR A 28 2.49 -7.96 -17.06
C THR A 28 3.14 -7.52 -15.76
N GLY A 29 2.52 -6.55 -15.07
CA GLY A 29 2.97 -6.10 -13.75
C GLY A 29 2.94 -7.21 -12.70
N TYR A 30 1.91 -8.05 -12.71
CA TYR A 30 1.79 -9.20 -11.82
C TYR A 30 2.95 -10.19 -12.00
N GLY A 31 3.40 -10.42 -13.23
CA GLY A 31 4.59 -11.24 -13.49
C GLY A 31 5.83 -10.72 -12.76
N ALA A 32 6.08 -9.41 -12.81
CA ALA A 32 7.17 -8.77 -12.07
C ALA A 32 6.98 -8.88 -10.54
N PHE A 33 5.74 -8.71 -10.05
CA PHE A 33 5.40 -8.86 -8.64
C PHE A 33 5.66 -10.28 -8.12
N VAL A 34 5.29 -11.32 -8.87
CA VAL A 34 5.52 -12.73 -8.47
C VAL A 34 7.01 -13.02 -8.36
N LEU A 35 7.81 -12.54 -9.32
CA LEU A 35 9.27 -12.68 -9.28
C LEU A 35 9.85 -11.96 -8.05
N GLY A 36 9.45 -10.71 -7.81
CA GLY A 36 9.89 -9.95 -6.65
C GLY A 36 9.50 -10.63 -5.33
N THR A 37 8.26 -11.10 -5.20
CA THR A 37 7.77 -11.78 -4.00
C THR A 37 8.54 -13.07 -3.73
N THR A 38 8.87 -13.83 -4.78
CA THR A 38 9.70 -15.03 -4.67
C THR A 38 11.12 -14.69 -4.18
N ILE A 39 11.71 -13.60 -4.68
CA ILE A 39 13.02 -13.10 -4.21
C ILE A 39 12.93 -12.65 -2.75
N ALA A 40 11.89 -11.91 -2.37
CA ALA A 40 11.69 -11.43 -1.00
C ALA A 40 11.52 -12.59 -0.01
N ILE A 41 10.66 -13.57 -0.33
CA ILE A 41 10.41 -14.75 0.51
C ILE A 41 11.67 -15.61 0.61
N SER A 42 12.36 -15.88 -0.50
CA SER A 42 13.59 -16.68 -0.48
C SER A 42 14.71 -16.00 0.33
N SER A 43 14.81 -14.67 0.25
CA SER A 43 15.75 -13.87 1.06
C SER A 43 15.42 -13.96 2.55
N LEU A 44 14.14 -13.93 2.91
CA LEU A 44 13.68 -14.07 4.29
C LEU A 44 13.92 -15.49 4.84
N LEU A 45 13.61 -16.53 4.06
CA LEU A 45 13.76 -17.93 4.46
C LEU A 45 15.23 -18.34 4.65
N ARG A 46 16.14 -17.74 3.89
CA ARG A 46 17.59 -18.02 3.98
C ARG A 46 18.27 -17.37 5.19
N ARG A 47 17.63 -16.44 5.91
CA ARG A 47 18.22 -15.72 7.05
C ARG A 47 17.55 -16.10 8.38
N TYR A 48 18.21 -16.99 9.13
CA TYR A 48 17.72 -17.60 10.37
C TYR A 48 17.21 -16.65 11.49
N PRO A 49 17.87 -15.52 11.83
CA PRO A 49 17.45 -14.72 12.99
C PRO A 49 16.15 -13.92 12.78
N LEU A 50 15.76 -13.62 11.53
CA LEU A 50 14.59 -12.78 11.23
C LEU A 50 13.29 -13.56 10.99
N ARG A 51 13.37 -14.86 10.70
CA ARG A 51 12.19 -15.74 10.71
C ARG A 51 11.51 -15.77 12.09
N HIS A 52 12.29 -15.53 13.15
CA HIS A 52 11.84 -15.69 14.53
C HIS A 52 11.49 -14.37 15.23
N SER A 53 11.83 -13.20 14.67
CA SER A 53 11.38 -11.92 15.25
C SER A 53 9.89 -11.70 14.97
N LEU A 54 9.16 -11.13 15.94
CA LEU A 54 7.73 -10.85 15.79
C LEU A 54 7.46 -9.94 14.58
N SER A 55 8.34 -8.97 14.35
CA SER A 55 8.29 -8.06 13.21
C SER A 55 8.47 -8.78 11.86
N GLY A 56 9.42 -9.71 11.77
CA GLY A 56 9.65 -10.49 10.55
C GLY A 56 8.47 -11.41 10.20
N ARG A 57 7.84 -12.01 11.21
CA ARG A 57 6.62 -12.82 11.04
C ARG A 57 5.44 -11.99 10.54
N GLY A 58 5.23 -10.79 11.12
CA GLY A 58 4.17 -9.88 10.70
C GLY A 58 4.32 -9.46 9.24
N LEU A 59 5.53 -9.09 8.82
CA LEU A 59 5.84 -8.74 7.44
C LEU A 59 5.60 -9.89 6.46
N LEU A 60 5.98 -11.11 6.81
CA LEU A 60 5.72 -12.29 5.99
C LEU A 60 4.21 -12.53 5.81
N VAL A 61 3.44 -12.40 6.88
CA VAL A 61 1.97 -12.50 6.81
C VAL A 61 1.42 -11.44 5.87
N CYS A 62 1.85 -10.18 6.01
CA CYS A 62 1.39 -9.10 5.12
C CYS A 62 1.72 -9.40 3.65
N LEU A 63 2.94 -9.87 3.34
CA LEU A 63 3.32 -10.25 1.97
C LEU A 63 2.47 -11.40 1.42
N ILE A 64 2.19 -12.42 2.23
CA ILE A 64 1.35 -13.56 1.80
C ILE A 64 -0.08 -13.08 1.53
N VAL A 65 -0.63 -12.23 2.39
CA VAL A 65 -1.97 -11.69 2.22
C VAL A 65 -2.02 -10.81 0.95
N ILE A 66 -1.06 -9.89 0.76
CA ILE A 66 -0.96 -9.09 -0.47
C ILE A 66 -0.85 -9.99 -1.70
N PHE A 67 -0.05 -11.07 -1.65
CA PHE A 67 0.05 -12.01 -2.76
C PHE A 67 -1.29 -12.66 -3.08
N ILE A 68 -2.04 -13.13 -2.08
CA ILE A 68 -3.37 -13.74 -2.28
C ILE A 68 -4.34 -12.73 -2.89
N PHE A 69 -4.45 -11.54 -2.31
CA PHE A 69 -5.39 -10.51 -2.78
C PHE A 69 -5.00 -9.99 -4.16
N PHE A 70 -3.72 -9.81 -4.45
CA PHE A 70 -3.29 -9.38 -5.77
C PHE A 70 -3.46 -10.49 -6.82
N THR A 71 -3.29 -11.76 -6.44
CA THR A 71 -3.65 -12.89 -7.32
C THR A 71 -5.15 -12.87 -7.64
N TRP A 72 -6.00 -12.65 -6.63
CA TRP A 72 -7.44 -12.51 -6.82
C TRP A 72 -7.76 -11.34 -7.76
N HIS A 73 -7.11 -10.19 -7.57
CA HIS A 73 -7.25 -9.01 -8.44
C HIS A 73 -7.02 -9.36 -9.92
N ILE A 74 -5.99 -10.15 -10.22
CA ILE A 74 -5.72 -10.60 -11.60
C ILE A 74 -6.81 -11.54 -12.11
N CYS A 75 -7.25 -12.50 -11.29
CA CYS A 75 -8.36 -13.38 -11.65
C CYS A 75 -9.64 -12.60 -11.93
N TYR A 76 -9.92 -11.55 -11.16
CA TYR A 76 -11.05 -10.64 -11.35
C TYR A 76 -10.95 -9.92 -12.70
N PHE A 77 -9.86 -9.22 -13.00
CA PHE A 77 -9.70 -8.50 -14.27
C PHE A 77 -9.76 -9.43 -15.49
N GLY A 78 -9.11 -10.61 -15.41
CA GLY A 78 -9.18 -11.61 -16.46
C GLY A 78 -10.60 -12.18 -16.65
N GLY A 79 -11.28 -12.51 -15.54
CA GLY A 79 -12.65 -13.02 -15.55
C GLY A 79 -13.66 -12.01 -16.10
N LEU A 80 -13.50 -10.74 -15.73
CA LEU A 80 -14.32 -9.63 -16.23
C LEU A 80 -14.17 -9.48 -17.74
N ALA A 81 -12.94 -9.38 -18.25
CA ALA A 81 -12.69 -9.22 -19.69
C ALA A 81 -13.21 -10.41 -20.52
N LEU A 82 -13.03 -11.64 -20.02
CA LEU A 82 -13.51 -12.85 -20.70
C LEU A 82 -15.05 -12.94 -20.69
N THR A 83 -15.68 -12.61 -19.56
CA THR A 83 -17.14 -12.63 -19.41
C THR A 83 -17.77 -11.57 -20.31
N ASP A 84 -17.23 -10.35 -20.28
CA ASP A 84 -17.70 -9.24 -21.11
C ASP A 84 -17.66 -9.61 -22.60
N PHE A 85 -16.50 -10.09 -23.09
CA PHE A 85 -16.36 -10.56 -24.46
C PHE A 85 -17.33 -11.71 -24.82
N HIS A 86 -17.44 -12.71 -23.93
CA HIS A 86 -18.25 -13.90 -24.20
C HIS A 86 -19.74 -13.54 -24.37
N TYR A 87 -20.28 -12.72 -23.47
CA TYR A 87 -21.71 -12.39 -23.49
C TYR A 87 -22.06 -11.26 -24.44
N ALA A 88 -21.15 -10.30 -24.67
CA ALA A 88 -21.40 -9.18 -25.57
C ALA A 88 -21.21 -9.53 -27.04
N PHE A 89 -20.27 -10.44 -27.38
CA PHE A 89 -19.89 -10.69 -28.77
C PHE A 89 -19.90 -12.17 -29.19
N ALA A 90 -19.51 -13.09 -28.30
CA ALA A 90 -19.43 -14.51 -28.67
C ALA A 90 -20.79 -15.23 -28.63
N ARG A 91 -21.72 -14.74 -27.82
CA ARG A 91 -23.04 -15.35 -27.62
C ARG A 91 -24.11 -14.64 -28.42
N ILE A 92 -24.80 -15.37 -29.29
CA ILE A 92 -25.93 -14.83 -30.05
C ILE A 92 -27.22 -15.00 -29.24
N LEU A 93 -27.78 -13.91 -28.74
CA LEU A 93 -29.11 -13.88 -28.12
C LEU A 93 -30.20 -13.42 -29.11
N PRO A 94 -31.43 -13.94 -28.99
CA PRO A 94 -32.55 -13.59 -29.88
C PRO A 94 -32.99 -12.12 -29.79
N GLY A 95 -32.62 -11.41 -28.71
CA GLY A 95 -32.88 -9.97 -28.56
C GLY A 95 -31.84 -9.05 -29.22
N GLY A 96 -30.98 -9.58 -30.10
CA GLY A 96 -29.97 -8.79 -30.80
C GLY A 96 -28.85 -8.26 -29.89
N LEU A 97 -28.16 -7.22 -30.35
CA LEU A 97 -26.99 -6.63 -29.68
C LEU A 97 -27.34 -6.07 -28.29
N VAL A 98 -28.51 -5.45 -28.14
CA VAL A 98 -28.97 -4.89 -26.86
C VAL A 98 -29.10 -5.98 -25.80
N ALA A 99 -29.71 -7.11 -26.13
CA ALA A 99 -29.85 -8.23 -25.19
C ALA A 99 -28.50 -8.88 -24.85
N GLN A 100 -27.53 -8.86 -25.77
CA GLN A 100 -26.17 -9.35 -25.54
C GLN A 100 -25.42 -8.47 -24.54
N ILE A 101 -25.43 -7.14 -24.75
CA ILE A 101 -24.78 -6.18 -23.85
C ILE A 101 -25.42 -6.18 -22.48
N GLN A 102 -26.76 -6.22 -22.40
CA GLN A 102 -27.44 -6.32 -21.11
C GLN A 102 -27.09 -7.62 -20.39
N SER A 103 -26.97 -8.74 -21.12
CA SER A 103 -26.52 -9.99 -20.53
C SER A 103 -25.07 -9.90 -20.06
N ALA A 104 -24.18 -9.22 -20.79
CA ALA A 104 -22.79 -9.00 -20.40
C ALA A 104 -22.70 -8.15 -19.13
N ASN A 105 -23.43 -7.03 -19.06
CA ASN A 105 -23.51 -6.19 -17.86
C ASN A 105 -23.96 -7.01 -16.65
N ASN A 106 -25.04 -7.79 -16.76
CA ASN A 106 -25.53 -8.58 -15.63
C ASN A 106 -24.50 -9.61 -15.10
N HIS A 107 -23.74 -10.26 -15.98
CA HIS A 107 -22.73 -11.24 -15.57
C HIS A 107 -21.42 -10.57 -15.10
N THR A 108 -21.08 -9.39 -15.60
CA THR A 108 -19.92 -8.61 -15.14
C THR A 108 -20.17 -7.93 -13.79
N THR A 109 -21.40 -7.51 -13.50
CA THR A 109 -21.76 -6.99 -12.16
C THR A 109 -21.48 -8.01 -11.05
N ALA A 110 -21.71 -9.31 -11.31
CA ALA A 110 -21.37 -10.36 -10.35
C ALA A 110 -19.87 -10.42 -10.01
N TRP A 111 -18.99 -10.09 -10.96
CA TRP A 111 -17.56 -9.99 -10.72
C TRP A 111 -17.19 -8.74 -9.93
N ARG A 112 -17.89 -7.62 -10.16
CA ARG A 112 -17.63 -6.33 -9.51
C ARG A 112 -17.94 -6.37 -8.02
N TYR A 113 -18.97 -7.12 -7.62
CA TYR A 113 -19.31 -7.33 -6.21
C TYR A 113 -18.08 -7.81 -5.42
N VAL A 114 -17.76 -7.08 -4.36
CA VAL A 114 -16.59 -7.27 -3.49
C VAL A 114 -15.24 -7.01 -4.18
N ALA A 115 -15.00 -7.46 -5.40
CA ALA A 115 -13.66 -7.44 -5.99
C ALA A 115 -13.18 -6.04 -6.41
N GLU A 116 -14.09 -5.15 -6.82
CA GLU A 116 -13.74 -3.84 -7.38
C GLU A 116 -13.18 -2.88 -6.33
N ALA A 117 -13.86 -2.74 -5.18
CA ALA A 117 -13.44 -1.84 -4.11
C ALA A 117 -12.57 -2.55 -3.05
N TRP A 118 -12.97 -3.73 -2.57
CA TRP A 118 -12.32 -4.32 -1.39
C TRP A 118 -10.90 -4.80 -1.65
N ILE A 119 -10.62 -5.35 -2.83
CA ILE A 119 -9.30 -5.93 -3.11
C ILE A 119 -8.22 -4.83 -3.17
N PRO A 120 -8.37 -3.75 -3.97
CA PRO A 120 -7.44 -2.62 -3.95
C PRO A 120 -7.27 -2.03 -2.54
N THR A 121 -8.37 -1.85 -1.81
CA THR A 121 -8.36 -1.26 -0.47
C THR A 121 -7.60 -2.12 0.54
N ILE A 122 -7.77 -3.44 0.51
CA ILE A 122 -7.02 -4.35 1.41
C ILE A 122 -5.53 -4.31 1.10
N ILE A 123 -5.15 -4.28 -0.19
CA ILE A 123 -3.75 -4.15 -0.60
C ILE A 123 -3.18 -2.82 -0.10
N ALA A 124 -3.90 -1.71 -0.29
CA ALA A 124 -3.49 -0.38 0.17
C ALA A 124 -3.35 -0.30 1.70
N LEU A 125 -4.32 -0.82 2.46
CA LEU A 125 -4.27 -0.81 3.93
C LEU A 125 -3.11 -1.64 4.49
N LEU A 126 -2.77 -2.76 3.84
CA LEU A 126 -1.61 -3.58 4.23
C LEU A 126 -0.30 -2.87 3.91
N ASP A 127 -0.23 -2.19 2.77
CA ASP A 127 0.90 -1.34 2.43
C ASP A 127 1.08 -0.20 3.45
N ASP A 128 0.01 0.54 3.74
CA ASP A 128 -0.02 1.60 4.76
C ASP A 128 0.45 1.08 6.13
N CYS A 129 0.00 -0.12 6.54
CA CYS A 129 0.47 -0.77 7.76
C CYS A 129 1.99 -0.97 7.77
N ILE A 130 2.57 -1.41 6.65
CA ILE A 130 4.02 -1.62 6.52
C ILE A 130 4.75 -0.28 6.57
N ILE A 131 4.20 0.76 5.95
CA ILE A 131 4.77 2.11 5.97
C ILE A 131 4.79 2.66 7.41
N VAL A 132 3.67 2.59 8.12
CA VAL A 132 3.53 2.99 9.52
C VAL A 132 4.46 2.19 10.42
N TRP A 133 4.55 0.87 10.23
CA TRP A 133 5.43 0.00 11.00
C TRP A 133 6.91 0.41 10.90
N ARG A 134 7.36 0.88 9.73
CA ARG A 134 8.75 1.37 9.57
C ARG A 134 8.99 2.64 10.37
N ALA A 135 8.07 3.61 10.29
CA ALA A 135 8.15 4.81 11.10
C ALA A 135 8.12 4.46 12.60
N TRP A 136 7.26 3.51 12.99
CA TRP A 136 7.12 3.05 14.36
C TRP A 136 8.42 2.53 14.97
N ILE A 137 9.18 1.73 14.23
CA ILE A 137 10.46 1.18 14.70
C ILE A 137 11.50 2.29 14.94
N LEU A 138 11.46 3.39 14.20
CA LEU A 138 12.40 4.51 14.37
C LEU A 138 12.06 5.40 15.58
N PHE A 139 10.82 5.37 16.04
CA PHE A 139 10.29 6.22 17.12
C PHE A 139 9.83 5.42 18.34
N GLN A 140 10.51 4.31 18.69
CA GLN A 140 10.12 3.47 19.83
C GLN A 140 9.97 4.23 21.17
N GLN A 141 10.78 5.27 21.38
CA GLN A 141 10.82 6.06 22.61
C GLN A 141 9.80 7.21 22.63
N ASP A 142 9.27 7.63 21.49
CA ASP A 142 8.35 8.77 21.40
C ASP A 142 6.89 8.28 21.38
N LYS A 143 6.22 8.41 22.53
CA LYS A 143 4.84 7.98 22.70
C LYS A 143 3.86 8.83 21.89
N PHE A 144 4.17 10.10 21.65
CA PHE A 144 3.27 11.01 20.93
C PHE A 144 3.23 10.66 19.45
N VAL A 145 4.40 10.43 18.84
CA VAL A 145 4.49 9.99 17.42
C VAL A 145 3.80 8.64 17.22
N ARG A 146 3.93 7.72 18.17
CA ARG A 146 3.25 6.42 18.11
C ARG A 146 1.73 6.58 18.23
N LEU A 147 1.26 7.41 19.14
CA LEU A 147 -0.16 7.67 19.31
C LEU A 147 -0.76 8.35 18.06
N SER A 148 -0.06 9.31 17.47
CA SER A 148 -0.52 9.98 16.24
C SER A 148 -0.58 9.00 15.07
N LEU A 149 0.43 8.14 14.89
CA LEU A 149 0.42 7.09 13.86
C LEU A 149 -0.72 6.09 14.05
N MET A 150 -1.01 5.65 15.28
CA MET A 150 -2.16 4.76 15.54
C MET A 150 -3.49 5.45 15.23
N ALA A 151 -3.67 6.68 15.71
CA ALA A 151 -4.92 7.42 15.51
C ALA A 151 -5.18 7.67 14.02
N LEU A 152 -4.13 8.05 13.28
CA LEU A 152 -4.22 8.26 11.83
C LEU A 152 -4.52 6.95 11.09
N MET A 153 -3.87 5.84 11.46
CA MET A 153 -4.13 4.53 10.83
C MET A 153 -5.53 3.99 11.14
N MET A 154 -6.04 4.20 12.36
CA MET A 154 -7.41 3.84 12.71
C MET A 154 -8.44 4.62 11.90
N ALA A 155 -8.23 5.94 11.73
CA ALA A 155 -9.09 6.77 10.89
C ALA A 155 -9.04 6.30 9.43
N ASN A 156 -7.84 6.01 8.92
CA ASN A 156 -7.63 5.50 7.57
C ASN A 156 -8.39 4.19 7.31
N ILE A 157 -8.26 3.21 8.21
CA ILE A 157 -9.01 1.94 8.12
C ILE A 157 -10.51 2.20 8.15
N GLY A 158 -10.99 3.04 9.07
CA GLY A 158 -12.41 3.33 9.22
C GLY A 158 -13.03 3.94 7.96
N VAL A 159 -12.36 4.92 7.35
CA VAL A 159 -12.85 5.57 6.12
C VAL A 159 -12.76 4.63 4.92
N ASN A 160 -11.65 3.92 4.73
CA ASN A 160 -11.51 2.95 3.64
C ASN A 160 -12.57 1.83 3.71
N VAL A 161 -12.89 1.34 4.91
CA VAL A 161 -13.97 0.35 5.09
C VAL A 161 -15.34 0.96 4.80
N ALA A 162 -15.60 2.19 5.25
CA ALA A 162 -16.85 2.89 4.96
C ALA A 162 -17.04 3.11 3.46
N ASP A 163 -15.96 3.45 2.75
CA ASP A 163 -15.92 3.64 1.32
C ASP A 163 -16.23 2.35 0.55
N CYS A 164 -15.61 1.22 0.91
CA CYS A 164 -15.95 -0.08 0.31
C CYS A 164 -17.41 -0.49 0.54
N ILE A 165 -17.95 -0.27 1.75
CA ILE A 165 -19.37 -0.55 2.04
C ILE A 165 -20.26 0.35 1.20
N TRP A 166 -19.89 1.62 1.03
CA TRP A 166 -20.63 2.55 0.21
C TRP A 166 -20.61 2.12 -1.26
N SER A 167 -19.44 1.78 -1.80
CA SER A 167 -19.28 1.25 -3.16
C SER A 167 -20.20 0.05 -3.45
N ASP A 168 -20.33 -0.90 -2.49
CA ASP A 168 -21.25 -2.03 -2.64
C ASP A 168 -22.73 -1.59 -2.71
N ILE A 169 -23.12 -0.55 -1.96
CA ILE A 169 -24.46 0.04 -2.00
C ILE A 169 -24.70 0.75 -3.34
N GLU A 170 -23.70 1.47 -3.87
CA GLU A 170 -23.83 2.15 -5.16
C GLU A 170 -23.99 1.18 -6.32
N LEU A 171 -23.23 0.08 -6.30
CA LEU A 171 -23.37 -1.02 -7.25
C LEU A 171 -24.78 -1.64 -7.20
N GLN A 172 -25.38 -1.77 -6.01
CA GLN A 172 -26.76 -2.27 -5.86
C GLN A 172 -27.82 -1.28 -6.37
N LEU A 173 -27.54 0.02 -6.26
CA LEU A 173 -28.45 1.08 -6.67
C LEU A 173 -28.22 1.56 -8.12
N GLU A 174 -27.29 0.92 -8.84
CA GLU A 174 -26.85 1.30 -10.20
C GLU A 174 -26.46 2.79 -10.31
N MET A 175 -25.90 3.34 -9.23
CA MET A 175 -25.43 4.73 -9.20
C MET A 175 -24.06 4.81 -9.85
N THR A 176 -23.89 5.72 -10.82
CA THR A 176 -22.65 5.86 -11.60
C THR A 176 -21.82 7.08 -11.18
N ARG A 177 -21.89 7.50 -9.91
CA ARG A 177 -21.19 8.71 -9.44
C ARG A 177 -20.23 8.38 -8.32
N PHE A 178 -18.96 8.68 -8.56
CA PHE A 178 -17.95 8.79 -7.51
C PHE A 178 -18.42 9.72 -6.39
N THR A 179 -18.08 9.35 -5.18
CA THR A 179 -18.57 9.99 -3.97
C THR A 179 -17.49 10.71 -3.21
N THR A 180 -17.93 11.47 -2.21
CA THR A 180 -17.03 12.10 -1.25
C THR A 180 -16.15 11.09 -0.52
N LEU A 181 -16.57 9.82 -0.41
CA LEU A 181 -15.79 8.80 0.29
C LEU A 181 -14.61 8.29 -0.55
N ASP A 182 -14.75 8.21 -1.87
CA ASP A 182 -13.69 7.71 -2.76
C ASP A 182 -12.42 8.56 -2.63
N TRP A 183 -12.51 9.88 -2.87
CA TRP A 183 -11.33 10.73 -2.74
C TRP A 183 -10.86 10.86 -1.29
N LEU A 184 -11.78 10.80 -0.31
CA LEU A 184 -11.40 10.92 1.10
C LEU A 184 -10.62 9.70 1.60
N SER A 185 -10.96 8.49 1.13
CA SER A 185 -10.25 7.26 1.48
C SER A 185 -8.82 7.28 0.92
N PHE A 186 -8.67 7.66 -0.36
CA PHE A 186 -7.36 7.84 -0.99
C PHE A 186 -6.54 8.98 -0.36
N ALA A 187 -7.16 10.12 -0.05
CA ALA A 187 -6.50 11.23 0.64
C ALA A 187 -5.98 10.85 2.03
N LEU A 188 -6.71 10.03 2.79
CA LEU A 188 -6.27 9.54 4.09
C LEU A 188 -5.11 8.55 3.98
N THR A 189 -5.15 7.64 3.00
CA THR A 189 -4.04 6.74 2.69
C THR A 189 -2.79 7.54 2.30
N LEU A 190 -2.93 8.55 1.44
CA LEU A 190 -1.84 9.47 1.11
C LEU A 190 -1.31 10.20 2.35
N ALA A 191 -2.19 10.70 3.22
CA ALA A 191 -1.80 11.39 4.44
C ALA A 191 -1.00 10.49 5.41
N VAL A 192 -1.42 9.24 5.59
CA VAL A 192 -0.68 8.23 6.38
C VAL A 192 0.73 8.05 5.83
N ASN A 193 0.85 7.84 4.52
CA ASN A 193 2.12 7.55 3.87
C ASN A 193 3.05 8.74 3.84
N LEU A 194 2.52 9.94 3.57
CA LEU A 194 3.27 11.17 3.59
C LEU A 194 3.76 11.49 5.00
N TYR A 195 2.90 11.37 6.00
CA TYR A 195 3.26 11.61 7.40
C TYR A 195 4.35 10.64 7.88
N ALA A 196 4.20 9.34 7.62
CA ALA A 196 5.21 8.35 7.94
C ALA A 196 6.54 8.59 7.21
N THR A 197 6.50 8.94 5.92
CA THR A 197 7.70 9.24 5.12
C THR A 197 8.42 10.48 5.65
N ILE A 198 7.70 11.53 6.01
CA ILE A 198 8.26 12.75 6.63
C ILE A 198 8.93 12.41 7.96
N LEU A 199 8.29 11.60 8.82
CA LEU A 199 8.88 11.18 10.09
C LEU A 199 10.20 10.41 9.88
N ILE A 200 10.25 9.49 8.91
CA ILE A 200 11.46 8.76 8.54
C ILE A 200 12.53 9.75 8.04
N ALA A 201 12.16 10.73 7.21
CA ALA A 201 13.07 11.75 6.69
C ALA A 201 13.65 12.65 7.79
N LEU A 202 12.81 13.09 8.74
CA LEU A 202 13.26 13.87 9.89
C LEU A 202 14.25 13.08 10.76
N LYS A 203 13.99 11.78 10.96
CA LYS A 203 14.90 10.90 11.68
C LYS A 203 16.24 10.76 10.95
N ALA A 204 16.20 10.56 9.63
CA ALA A 204 17.39 10.48 8.78
C ALA A 204 18.23 11.76 8.84
N TRP A 205 17.56 12.92 8.78
CA TRP A 205 18.19 14.22 8.88
C TRP A 205 18.85 14.45 10.24
N HIS A 206 18.14 14.16 11.33
CA HIS A 206 18.70 14.30 12.68
C HIS A 206 19.91 13.38 12.89
N HIS A 207 19.85 12.14 12.41
CA HIS A 207 20.98 11.20 12.48
C HIS A 207 22.17 11.73 11.67
N HIS A 208 21.94 12.23 10.47
CA HIS A 208 23.00 12.82 9.64
C HIS A 208 23.65 14.04 10.30
N ARG A 209 22.85 14.95 10.86
CA ARG A 209 23.34 16.14 11.56
C ARG A 209 24.19 15.76 12.77
N PHE A 210 23.70 14.85 13.61
CA PHE A 210 24.45 14.35 14.77
C PHE A 210 25.79 13.74 14.38
N MET A 211 25.84 12.94 13.31
CA MET A 211 27.08 12.34 12.82
C MET A 211 28.07 13.37 12.24
N LYS A 212 27.55 14.39 11.55
CA LYS A 212 28.34 15.52 11.04
C LYS A 212 28.97 16.31 12.19
N ASP A 213 28.19 16.60 13.23
CA ASP A 213 28.63 17.34 14.41
C ASP A 213 29.66 16.53 15.23
N ALA A 214 29.57 15.20 15.22
CA ALA A 214 30.51 14.30 15.87
C ALA A 214 31.83 14.04 15.08
N LEU A 215 32.05 14.70 13.93
CA LEU A 215 33.21 14.50 13.03
C LEU A 215 33.42 13.04 12.56
N LEU A 216 32.40 12.19 12.68
CA LEU A 216 32.42 10.81 12.21
C LEU A 216 32.08 10.81 10.71
N TYR A 217 33.08 11.06 9.87
CA TYR A 217 32.94 11.21 8.40
C TYR A 217 32.52 9.93 7.65
N LYS A 218 32.39 8.78 8.32
CA LYS A 218 31.89 7.57 7.66
C LYS A 218 30.37 7.64 7.56
N LYS A 219 29.85 7.78 6.33
CA LYS A 219 28.44 7.46 6.02
C LYS A 219 28.17 6.06 6.57
N THR A 220 27.34 5.97 7.61
CA THR A 220 26.97 4.68 8.18
C THR A 220 26.01 3.99 7.23
N ARG A 221 26.09 2.65 7.18
CA ARG A 221 25.16 1.83 6.38
C ARG A 221 23.69 2.11 6.76
N ALA A 222 23.43 2.46 8.02
CA ALA A 222 22.13 2.89 8.52
C ALA A 222 21.61 4.18 7.84
N GLN A 223 22.49 5.17 7.59
CA GLN A 223 22.13 6.39 6.88
C GLN A 223 21.71 6.10 5.44
N HIS A 224 22.39 5.16 4.76
CA HIS A 224 22.03 4.77 3.40
C HIS A 224 20.65 4.10 3.33
N ILE A 225 20.35 3.20 4.29
CA ILE A 225 19.04 2.55 4.39
C ILE A 225 17.94 3.57 4.68
N LEU A 226 18.14 4.48 5.62
CA LEU A 226 17.17 5.53 5.93
C LEU A 226 16.90 6.43 4.72
N LEU A 227 17.94 6.81 3.98
CA LEU A 227 17.79 7.60 2.77
C LEU A 227 16.97 6.85 1.71
N LEU A 228 17.27 5.57 1.49
CA LEU A 228 16.58 4.75 0.51
C LEU A 228 15.11 4.50 0.89
N LEU A 229 14.79 4.40 2.20
CA LEU A 229 13.40 4.38 2.68
C LEU A 229 12.66 5.69 2.40
N VAL A 230 13.34 6.84 2.55
CA VAL A 230 12.78 8.15 2.22
C VAL A 230 12.57 8.30 0.72
N GLU A 231 13.54 7.93 -0.10
CA GLU A 231 13.46 8.02 -1.56
C GLU A 231 12.32 7.12 -2.10
N SER A 232 12.25 5.87 -1.66
CA SER A 232 11.16 4.97 -2.06
C SER A 232 9.79 5.44 -1.56
N GLY A 233 9.68 5.92 -0.31
CA GLY A 233 8.44 6.51 0.22
C GLY A 233 8.01 7.77 -0.54
N ALA A 234 8.94 8.64 -0.92
CA ALA A 234 8.65 9.86 -1.69
C ALA A 234 8.16 9.54 -3.10
N ILE A 235 8.78 8.57 -3.79
CA ILE A 235 8.32 8.09 -5.10
C ILE A 235 6.88 7.57 -4.99
N TYR A 236 6.60 6.76 -3.96
CA TYR A 236 5.27 6.21 -3.73
C TYR A 236 4.22 7.30 -3.46
N CYS A 237 4.51 8.25 -2.56
CA CYS A 237 3.61 9.37 -2.27
C CYS A 237 3.38 10.25 -3.52
N THR A 238 4.37 10.36 -4.41
CA THR A 238 4.22 11.09 -5.68
C THR A 238 3.22 10.40 -6.59
N ILE A 239 3.32 9.08 -6.73
CA ILE A 239 2.38 8.27 -7.53
C ILE A 239 0.96 8.38 -6.94
N GLN A 240 0.82 8.27 -5.61
CA GLN A 240 -0.46 8.48 -4.93
C GLN A 240 -1.04 9.88 -5.18
N THR A 241 -0.20 10.92 -5.10
CA THR A 241 -0.64 12.30 -5.35
C THR A 241 -1.11 12.50 -6.78
N VAL A 242 -0.41 11.94 -7.77
CA VAL A 242 -0.83 12.01 -9.18
C VAL A 242 -2.19 11.35 -9.36
N TYR A 243 -2.38 10.16 -8.80
CA TYR A 243 -3.67 9.46 -8.88
C TYR A 243 -4.80 10.25 -8.18
N GLU A 244 -4.57 10.74 -6.97
CA GLU A 244 -5.52 11.56 -6.22
C GLU A 244 -5.97 12.80 -6.99
N VAL A 245 -5.03 13.49 -7.66
CA VAL A 245 -5.35 14.66 -8.50
C VAL A 245 -6.22 14.26 -9.69
N LEU A 246 -5.93 13.14 -10.36
CA LEU A 246 -6.74 12.66 -11.47
C LEU A 246 -8.16 12.27 -11.01
N LEU A 247 -8.26 11.63 -9.85
CA LEU A 247 -9.54 11.28 -9.22
C LEU A 247 -10.38 12.52 -8.90
N LEU A 248 -9.77 13.54 -8.27
CA LEU A 248 -10.46 14.80 -7.97
C LEU A 248 -10.93 15.53 -9.23
N LEU A 249 -10.13 15.51 -10.31
CA LEU A 249 -10.53 16.06 -11.60
C LEU A 249 -11.74 15.32 -12.17
N GLU A 250 -11.75 13.99 -12.11
CA GLU A 250 -12.88 13.17 -12.55
C GLU A 250 -14.17 13.45 -11.78
N ILE A 251 -14.08 13.68 -10.47
CA ILE A 251 -15.23 13.95 -9.60
C ILE A 251 -15.79 15.36 -9.79
N TYR A 252 -14.92 16.38 -9.82
CA TYR A 252 -15.33 17.78 -9.72
C TYR A 252 -15.35 18.53 -11.04
N THR A 253 -14.90 17.91 -12.15
CA THR A 253 -14.86 18.56 -13.45
C THR A 253 -15.53 17.72 -14.53
N THR A 254 -15.95 18.38 -15.63
CA THR A 254 -16.48 17.67 -16.80
C THR A 254 -15.31 17.14 -17.63
N VAL A 255 -15.06 15.84 -17.51
CA VAL A 255 -14.01 15.14 -18.24
C VAL A 255 -14.61 14.28 -19.35
N ASP A 256 -13.83 14.00 -20.39
CA ASP A 256 -14.28 13.11 -21.47
C ASP A 256 -14.13 11.63 -21.09
N THR A 257 -14.73 10.75 -21.88
CA THR A 257 -14.65 9.30 -21.65
C THR A 257 -13.22 8.77 -21.72
N SER A 258 -12.35 9.41 -22.53
CA SER A 258 -10.94 9.08 -22.63
C SER A 258 -10.19 9.35 -21.32
N PHE A 259 -10.49 10.46 -20.65
CA PHE A 259 -9.92 10.80 -19.35
C PHE A 259 -10.31 9.77 -18.29
N ILE A 260 -11.60 9.46 -18.15
CA ILE A 260 -12.12 8.43 -17.20
C ILE A 260 -11.35 7.11 -17.38
N ARG A 261 -11.19 6.68 -18.63
CA ARG A 261 -10.48 5.43 -18.95
C ARG A 261 -8.98 5.50 -18.62
N ASN A 262 -8.35 6.65 -18.81
CA ASN A 262 -6.96 6.88 -18.41
C ASN A 262 -6.81 6.89 -16.88
N THR A 263 -7.78 7.41 -16.14
CA THR A 263 -7.81 7.33 -14.67
C THR A 263 -7.87 5.87 -14.22
N SER A 264 -8.70 5.03 -14.86
CA SER A 264 -8.79 3.59 -14.54
C SER A 264 -7.47 2.83 -14.78
N ILE A 265 -6.75 3.15 -15.87
CA ILE A 265 -5.40 2.60 -16.11
C ILE A 265 -4.44 3.06 -15.01
N THR A 266 -4.50 4.33 -14.62
CA THR A 266 -3.66 4.90 -13.57
C THR A 266 -3.94 4.25 -12.21
N MET A 267 -5.21 3.97 -11.90
CA MET A 267 -5.62 3.19 -10.72
C MET A 267 -4.95 1.81 -10.71
N SER A 268 -4.95 1.13 -11.87
CA SER A 268 -4.37 -0.22 -11.98
C SER A 268 -2.85 -0.20 -11.80
N VAL A 269 -2.17 0.83 -12.31
CA VAL A 269 -0.75 1.09 -12.04
C VAL A 269 -0.53 1.38 -10.56
N TYR A 270 -1.39 2.18 -9.92
CA TYR A 270 -1.31 2.46 -8.49
C TYR A 270 -1.42 1.18 -7.65
N VAL A 271 -2.42 0.32 -7.92
CA VAL A 271 -2.60 -0.96 -7.21
C VAL A 271 -1.37 -1.86 -7.38
N LEU A 272 -0.81 -1.92 -8.60
CA LEU A 272 0.43 -2.66 -8.85
C LEU A 272 1.59 -2.12 -8.02
N VAL A 273 1.76 -0.80 -7.97
CA VAL A 273 2.82 -0.15 -7.18
C VAL A 273 2.61 -0.41 -5.68
N ALA A 274 1.39 -0.29 -5.18
CA ALA A 274 1.04 -0.58 -3.79
C ALA A 274 1.34 -2.04 -3.42
N ALA A 275 1.05 -3.00 -4.31
CA ALA A 275 1.41 -4.40 -4.10
C ALA A 275 2.94 -4.63 -4.15
N CYS A 276 3.65 -3.97 -5.06
CA CYS A 276 5.09 -4.15 -5.24
C CYS A 276 5.95 -3.42 -4.20
N TYR A 277 5.44 -2.35 -3.59
CA TYR A 277 6.19 -1.53 -2.67
C TYR A 277 6.68 -2.32 -1.44
N PRO A 278 5.84 -3.09 -0.73
CA PRO A 278 6.27 -3.97 0.35
C PRO A 278 7.34 -4.96 -0.06
N VAL A 279 7.24 -5.50 -1.28
CA VAL A 279 8.22 -6.44 -1.84
C VAL A 279 9.57 -5.76 -2.01
N ALA A 280 9.60 -4.57 -2.63
CA ALA A 280 10.82 -3.80 -2.82
C ALA A 280 11.47 -3.43 -1.49
N VAL A 281 10.66 -2.93 -0.53
CA VAL A 281 11.12 -2.60 0.82
C VAL A 281 11.70 -3.81 1.53
N MET A 282 11.06 -4.97 1.40
CA MET A 282 11.57 -6.22 1.95
C MET A 282 12.90 -6.60 1.29
N ILE A 283 12.99 -6.62 -0.03
CA ILE A 283 14.25 -6.94 -0.72
C ILE A 283 15.37 -6.00 -0.29
N LEU A 284 15.11 -4.69 -0.21
CA LEU A 284 16.07 -3.66 0.21
C LEU A 284 16.48 -3.83 1.67
N ALA A 285 15.53 -4.10 2.55
CA ALA A 285 15.79 -4.49 3.92
C ALA A 285 16.69 -5.74 3.93
N TYR A 286 16.29 -6.85 3.33
CA TYR A 286 16.97 -8.15 3.49
C TYR A 286 18.29 -8.27 2.75
N ASN A 287 18.47 -7.63 1.59
CA ASN A 287 19.76 -7.61 0.90
C ASN A 287 20.83 -6.90 1.74
N ASP A 288 20.42 -5.88 2.51
CA ASP A 288 21.34 -5.09 3.33
C ASP A 288 21.38 -5.44 4.82
N ILE A 289 20.48 -6.30 5.35
CA ILE A 289 20.38 -6.60 6.79
C ILE A 289 21.46 -7.54 7.33
N SER A 290 22.58 -6.92 7.70
CA SER A 290 23.08 -6.93 9.08
C SER A 290 22.41 -5.85 9.99
N PRO A 291 21.88 -4.69 9.50
CA PRO A 291 21.48 -3.59 10.39
C PRO A 291 20.12 -3.60 11.10
N VAL A 292 19.04 -4.29 10.68
CA VAL A 292 17.82 -4.34 11.54
C VAL A 292 18.10 -5.10 12.82
N ALA A 293 18.90 -6.18 12.71
CA ALA A 293 19.47 -6.84 13.88
C ALA A 293 20.35 -5.87 14.68
N GLN A 294 21.23 -5.07 14.06
CA GLN A 294 22.05 -4.09 14.82
C GLN A 294 21.26 -2.92 15.42
N ILE A 295 20.14 -2.48 14.83
CA ILE A 295 19.27 -1.44 15.39
C ILE A 295 18.48 -2.01 16.57
N GLU A 296 17.97 -3.24 16.47
CA GLU A 296 17.43 -3.97 17.63
C GLU A 296 18.50 -4.20 18.70
N THR A 297 19.74 -4.58 18.32
CA THR A 297 20.85 -4.82 19.26
C THR A 297 21.32 -3.52 19.93
N PHE A 298 21.40 -2.42 19.17
CA PHE A 298 21.77 -1.10 19.67
C PHE A 298 20.70 -0.55 20.61
N ASN A 299 19.42 -0.63 20.24
CA ASN A 299 18.32 -0.22 21.12
C ASN A 299 18.24 -1.09 22.38
N PHE A 300 18.54 -2.39 22.27
CA PHE A 300 18.64 -3.29 23.41
C PHE A 300 19.84 -2.96 24.32
N GLN A 301 21.00 -2.63 23.76
CA GLN A 301 22.18 -2.18 24.53
C GLN A 301 21.95 -0.83 25.21
N VAL A 302 21.29 0.12 24.54
CA VAL A 302 20.89 1.39 25.13
C VAL A 302 19.90 1.17 26.28
N MET A 303 18.94 0.25 26.12
CA MET A 303 18.00 -0.12 27.18
C MET A 303 18.72 -0.76 28.39
N LEU A 304 19.63 -1.71 28.15
CA LEU A 304 20.43 -2.36 29.20
C LEU A 304 21.31 -1.35 29.96
N ASN A 305 21.95 -0.43 29.24
CA ASN A 305 22.77 0.61 29.85
C ASN A 305 21.93 1.56 30.70
N SER A 306 20.73 1.95 30.23
CA SER A 306 19.82 2.79 31.01
C SER A 306 19.32 2.11 32.31
N HIS A 307 19.09 0.79 32.27
CA HIS A 307 18.74 0.01 33.46
C HIS A 307 19.91 -0.15 34.43
N SER A 308 21.12 -0.38 33.91
CA SER A 308 22.36 -0.42 34.70
C SER A 308 22.61 0.91 35.40
N ASP A 309 22.51 2.03 34.70
CA ASP A 309 22.73 3.36 35.25
C ASP A 309 21.69 3.71 36.33
N ALA A 310 20.43 3.32 36.12
CA ALA A 310 19.37 3.45 37.12
C ALA A 310 19.66 2.62 38.39
N GLN A 311 20.12 1.37 38.26
CA GLN A 311 20.49 0.54 39.41
C GLN A 311 21.72 1.08 40.15
N THR A 312 22.68 1.64 39.42
CA THR A 312 23.90 2.22 39.99
C THR A 312 23.60 3.52 40.75
N ALA A 313 22.68 4.34 40.24
CA ALA A 313 22.18 5.53 40.93
C ALA A 313 21.43 5.19 42.22
N VAL A 314 20.61 4.13 42.23
CA VAL A 314 19.90 3.65 43.43
C VAL A 314 20.87 3.13 44.49
N ARG A 315 21.94 2.40 44.11
CA ARG A 315 22.98 1.97 45.05
C ARG A 315 23.75 3.14 45.67
N ARG A 316 24.19 4.11 44.85
CA ARG A 316 24.87 5.32 45.36
C ARG A 316 23.99 6.17 46.27
N GLY A 317 22.68 6.21 46.01
CA GLY A 317 21.70 6.86 46.90
C GLY A 317 21.62 6.17 48.26
N ARG A 318 21.60 4.83 48.27
CA ARG A 318 21.51 4.01 49.49
C ARG A 318 22.78 4.10 50.36
N ASP A 319 23.96 4.13 49.74
CA ASP A 319 25.24 4.29 50.44
C ASP A 319 25.40 5.68 51.06
N ARG A 320 24.90 6.74 50.39
CA ARG A 320 24.90 8.11 50.94
C ARG A 320 23.94 8.26 52.13
N THR A 321 22.79 7.59 52.13
CA THR A 321 21.89 7.56 53.29
C THR A 321 22.41 6.71 54.45
N GLY A 322 23.21 5.67 54.17
CA GLY A 322 23.86 4.86 55.20
C GLY A 322 25.04 5.57 55.88
N ALA A 323 25.78 6.38 55.14
CA ALA A 323 26.91 7.15 55.67
C ALA A 323 26.51 8.40 56.50
N ALA A 324 25.25 8.84 56.41
CA ALA A 324 24.72 9.97 57.19
C ALA A 324 24.06 9.54 58.53
N ALA A 325 24.10 8.25 58.85
CA ALA A 325 23.45 7.66 60.04
C ALA A 325 24.45 7.17 61.11
N ILE A 326 25.70 7.64 61.07
CA ILE A 326 26.74 7.43 62.09
C ILE A 326 27.16 8.80 62.62
#